data_AF-A0A7C4Y763-F1
#
_entry.id   AF-A0A7C4Y763-F1
#
_cell.length_a   1.000
_cell.length_b   1.000
_cell.length_c   1.000
_cell.angle_alpha   90.00
_cell.angle_beta   90.00
_cell.angle_gamma   90.00
#
_symmetry.space_group_name_H-M   'P 1'
#
loop_
_entity.id
_entity.type
_entity.pdbx_description
1 polymer ?
#
loop_
_entity_poly.entity_id
_entity_poly.type
_entity_poly.pdbx_seq_one_letter_code
_entity_poly.pdbx_strand_id
1 'polypeptide(L)'
;MQQQPSFNNKIKQIMILIILLLLVFISLRELYVFLPGLLGALTLYILSRGRYFKLVYHRKWRKGWTAGMFMLGFMLLLGILIYFTVILLEKQVEPFFKNPASFLSQAKQAIVEVQDKAGIVLVSDETLADLQHRITAFIPSLLNDTLNLLFNLVILLFVLYYMLVHGKEMEAFLAKVIPLKKTNIDILAAETKRLVKVSALGI
;
A
#
# COMPACT_ATOMS: atom_id res chain seq x y z
N MET A 1 -21.85 -44.26 -32.07
CA MET A 1 -20.93 -44.81 -31.05
C MET A 1 -20.25 -43.64 -30.36
N GLN A 2 -20.74 -43.27 -29.17
CA GLN A 2 -20.22 -42.15 -28.38
C GLN A 2 -18.91 -42.62 -27.73
N GLN A 3 -17.77 -42.15 -28.25
CA GLN A 3 -16.48 -42.36 -27.59
C GLN A 3 -16.49 -41.56 -26.29
N GLN A 4 -16.55 -42.27 -25.16
CA GLN A 4 -16.39 -41.66 -23.85
C GLN A 4 -15.05 -40.90 -23.83
N PRO A 5 -14.98 -39.66 -23.29
CA PRO A 5 -13.72 -38.94 -23.17
C PRO A 5 -12.77 -39.82 -22.35
N SER A 6 -11.60 -40.17 -22.91
CA SER A 6 -10.65 -41.03 -22.23
C SER A 6 -10.37 -40.45 -20.83
N PHE A 7 -10.36 -41.31 -19.81
CA PHE A 7 -10.13 -40.95 -18.41
C PHE A 7 -8.93 -39.99 -18.25
N ASN A 8 -7.89 -40.18 -19.07
CA ASN A 8 -6.70 -39.34 -19.13
C ASN A 8 -7.00 -37.88 -19.52
N ASN A 9 -7.93 -37.63 -20.45
CA ASN A 9 -8.31 -36.27 -20.84
C ASN A 9 -9.09 -35.56 -19.73
N LYS A 10 -9.96 -36.28 -19.01
CA LYS A 10 -10.65 -35.74 -17.83
C LYS A 10 -9.66 -35.38 -16.72
N ILE A 11 -8.66 -36.23 -16.46
CA ILE A 11 -7.59 -35.95 -15.50
C ILE A 11 -6.76 -34.71 -15.91
N LYS A 12 -6.34 -34.64 -17.18
CA LYS A 12 -5.60 -33.47 -17.69
C LYS A 12 -6.40 -32.17 -17.55
N GLN A 13 -7.70 -32.20 -17.86
CA GLN A 13 -8.57 -31.04 -17.72
C GLN A 13 -8.70 -30.59 -16.26
N ILE A 14 -8.86 -31.53 -15.33
CA ILE A 14 -8.90 -31.23 -13.89
C ILE A 14 -7.56 -30.67 -13.41
N MET A 15 -6.44 -31.24 -13.85
CA MET A 15 -5.11 -30.75 -13.48
C MET A 15 -4.85 -29.33 -14.01
N ILE A 16 -5.22 -29.04 -15.26
CA ILE A 16 -5.14 -27.69 -15.84
C ILE A 16 -6.04 -26.72 -15.08
N LEU A 17 -7.25 -27.14 -14.70
CA LEU A 17 -8.17 -26.32 -13.91
C LEU A 17 -7.58 -25.98 -12.53
N ILE A 18 -6.96 -26.95 -11.86
CA ILE A 18 -6.28 -26.73 -10.56
C ILE A 18 -5.14 -25.74 -10.72
N ILE A 19 -4.30 -25.89 -11.76
CA ILE A 19 -3.20 -24.96 -12.04
C ILE A 19 -3.74 -23.55 -12.33
N LEU A 20 -4.82 -23.43 -13.11
CA LEU A 20 -5.44 -22.15 -13.40
C LEU A 20 -5.97 -21.48 -12.13
N LEU A 21 -6.68 -22.23 -11.28
CA LEU A 21 -7.19 -21.72 -10.00
C LEU A 21 -6.05 -21.28 -9.09
N LEU A 22 -4.96 -22.05 -9.02
CA LEU A 22 -3.77 -21.70 -8.25
C LEU A 22 -3.11 -20.42 -8.79
N LEU A 23 -3.03 -20.25 -10.12
CA LEU A 23 -2.46 -19.05 -10.73
C LEU A 23 -3.33 -17.82 -10.48
N VAL A 24 -4.65 -17.95 -10.57
CA VAL A 24 -5.60 -16.89 -10.21
C VAL A 24 -5.47 -16.54 -8.73
N PHE A 25 -5.39 -17.53 -7.85
CA PHE A 25 -5.24 -17.31 -6.41
C PHE A 25 -3.94 -16.57 -6.08
N ILE A 26 -2.81 -16.98 -6.66
CA ILE A 26 -1.52 -16.29 -6.48
C ILE A 26 -1.61 -14.86 -7.02
N SER A 27 -2.21 -14.67 -8.19
CA SER A 27 -2.37 -13.34 -8.80
C SER A 27 -3.23 -12.41 -7.94
N LEU A 28 -4.32 -12.92 -7.34
CA LEU A 28 -5.15 -12.15 -6.41
C LEU A 28 -4.39 -11.79 -5.13
N ARG A 29 -3.56 -12.71 -4.62
CA ARG A 29 -2.72 -12.45 -3.45
C ARG A 29 -1.68 -11.37 -3.72
N GLU A 30 -1.01 -11.42 -4.86
CA GLU A 30 -0.05 -10.38 -5.26
C GLU A 30 -0.75 -9.05 -5.52
N LEU A 31 -1.95 -9.07 -6.12
CA LEU A 31 -2.74 -7.87 -6.35
C LEU A 31 -3.18 -7.19 -5.04
N TYR A 32 -3.39 -7.96 -3.97
CA TYR A 32 -3.77 -7.44 -2.66
C TYR A 32 -2.77 -6.42 -2.12
N VAL A 33 -1.46 -6.62 -2.38
CA VAL A 33 -0.39 -5.71 -1.97
C VAL A 33 -0.54 -4.32 -2.59
N PHE A 34 -1.24 -4.20 -3.72
CA PHE A 34 -1.47 -2.94 -4.44
C PHE A 34 -2.82 -2.27 -4.12
N LEU A 35 -3.71 -2.94 -3.36
CA LEU A 35 -4.97 -2.34 -2.93
C LEU A 35 -4.81 -1.05 -2.12
N PRO A 36 -3.80 -0.91 -1.23
CA PRO A 36 -3.58 0.36 -0.52
C PRO A 36 -3.36 1.52 -1.48
N GLY A 37 -2.55 1.34 -2.53
CA GLY A 37 -2.33 2.34 -3.57
C GLY A 37 -3.62 2.70 -4.32
N LEU A 38 -4.41 1.69 -4.70
CA LEU A 38 -5.70 1.88 -5.38
C LEU A 38 -6.72 2.65 -4.52
N LEU A 39 -6.86 2.28 -3.25
CA LEU A 39 -7.76 2.91 -2.29
C LEU A 39 -7.32 4.35 -1.96
N GLY A 40 -6.01 4.58 -1.87
CA GLY A 40 -5.44 5.92 -1.74
C GLY A 40 -5.77 6.78 -2.96
N ALA A 41 -5.68 6.23 -4.17
CA ALA A 41 -6.04 6.94 -5.40
C ALA A 41 -7.53 7.31 -5.42
N LEU A 42 -8.41 6.36 -5.07
CA LEU A 42 -9.85 6.59 -4.96
C LEU A 42 -10.17 7.68 -3.93
N THR A 43 -9.51 7.64 -2.77
CA THR A 43 -9.65 8.64 -1.71
C THR A 43 -9.28 10.04 -2.19
N LEU A 44 -8.09 10.19 -2.79
CA LEU A 44 -7.64 11.47 -3.35
C LEU A 44 -8.51 11.91 -4.53
N TYR A 45 -9.01 10.99 -5.34
CA TYR A 45 -9.94 11.28 -6.42
C TYR A 45 -11.23 11.90 -5.86
N ILE A 46 -11.89 11.24 -4.89
CA ILE A 46 -13.13 11.73 -4.27
C ILE A 46 -12.93 13.14 -3.68
N LEU A 47 -11.77 13.39 -3.05
CA LEU A 47 -11.45 14.68 -2.43
C LEU A 47 -11.16 15.78 -3.47
N SER A 48 -10.42 15.45 -4.54
CA SER A 48 -9.95 16.43 -5.54
C SER A 48 -10.92 16.64 -6.71
N ARG A 49 -11.79 15.66 -7.02
CA ARG A 49 -12.72 15.64 -8.16
C ARG A 49 -13.46 16.95 -8.36
N GLY A 50 -14.05 17.50 -7.29
CA GLY A 50 -14.83 18.74 -7.37
C GLY A 50 -14.01 19.95 -7.83
N ARG A 51 -12.77 20.07 -7.34
CA ARG A 51 -11.84 21.14 -7.76
C ARG A 51 -11.36 20.89 -9.19
N TYR A 52 -10.98 19.65 -9.50
CA TYR A 52 -10.51 19.26 -10.83
C TYR A 52 -11.55 19.55 -11.93
N PHE A 53 -12.80 19.10 -11.76
CA PHE A 53 -13.86 19.36 -12.74
C PHE A 53 -14.19 20.84 -12.87
N LYS A 54 -14.06 21.62 -11.79
CA LYS A 54 -14.21 23.09 -11.87
C LYS A 54 -13.15 23.70 -12.80
N LEU A 55 -11.89 23.31 -12.67
CA LEU A 55 -10.82 23.80 -13.53
C LEU A 55 -10.98 23.33 -14.99
N VAL A 56 -11.33 22.07 -15.21
CA VAL A 56 -11.45 21.52 -16.56
C VAL A 56 -12.67 22.06 -17.30
N TYR A 57 -13.85 22.03 -16.70
CA TYR A 57 -15.10 22.36 -17.40
C TYR A 57 -15.46 23.85 -17.34
N HIS A 58 -15.22 24.53 -16.22
CA HIS A 58 -15.52 25.97 -16.13
C HIS A 58 -14.35 26.83 -16.64
N ARG A 59 -13.11 26.48 -16.30
CA ARG A 59 -11.91 27.24 -16.73
C ARG A 59 -11.33 26.75 -18.07
N LYS A 60 -11.91 25.70 -18.67
CA LYS A 60 -11.50 25.10 -19.97
C LYS A 60 -10.04 24.64 -20.04
N TRP A 61 -9.46 24.21 -18.91
CA TRP A 61 -8.10 23.69 -18.91
C TRP A 61 -8.03 22.31 -19.59
N ARG A 62 -6.87 21.99 -20.20
CA ARG A 62 -6.64 20.69 -20.84
C ARG A 62 -6.62 19.59 -19.77
N LYS A 63 -7.47 18.58 -19.94
CA LYS A 63 -7.67 17.46 -18.98
C LYS A 63 -6.36 16.86 -18.46
N GLY A 64 -5.43 16.52 -19.37
CA GLY A 64 -4.15 15.91 -19.01
C GLY A 64 -3.23 16.85 -18.21
N TRP A 65 -3.13 18.13 -18.60
CA TRP A 65 -2.31 19.12 -17.88
C TRP A 65 -2.85 19.40 -16.49
N THR A 66 -4.17 19.55 -16.35
CA THR A 66 -4.78 19.70 -15.02
C THR A 66 -4.55 18.45 -14.18
N ALA A 67 -4.68 17.25 -14.74
CA ALA A 67 -4.49 16.02 -13.98
C ALA A 67 -3.03 15.86 -13.55
N GLY A 68 -2.09 16.20 -14.43
CA GLY A 68 -0.66 16.25 -14.12
C GLY A 68 -0.34 17.25 -13.01
N MET A 69 -0.97 18.43 -13.00
CA MET A 69 -0.80 19.40 -11.92
C MET A 69 -1.27 18.85 -10.57
N PHE A 70 -2.43 18.18 -10.52
CA PHE A 70 -2.90 17.52 -9.29
C PHE A 70 -1.98 16.37 -8.89
N MET A 71 -1.54 15.54 -9.84
CA MET A 71 -0.61 14.44 -9.60
C MET A 71 0.71 14.96 -9.00
N LEU A 72 1.31 16.00 -9.59
CA LEU A 72 2.53 16.63 -9.06
C LEU A 72 2.29 17.27 -7.69
N GLY A 73 1.16 17.95 -7.49
CA GLY A 73 0.81 18.53 -6.20
C GLY A 73 0.71 17.49 -5.08
N PHE A 74 0.05 16.36 -5.35
CA PHE A 74 -0.03 15.25 -4.39
C PHE A 74 1.29 14.51 -4.23
N MET A 75 2.08 14.35 -5.30
CA MET A 75 3.42 13.76 -5.23
C MET A 75 4.34 14.57 -4.30
N LEU A 76 4.33 15.90 -4.42
CA LEU A 76 5.10 16.78 -3.53
C LEU A 76 4.57 16.72 -2.10
N LEU A 77 3.25 16.75 -1.90
CA LEU A 77 2.66 16.67 -0.56
C LEU A 77 3.03 15.37 0.16
N LEU A 78 2.91 14.23 -0.52
CA LEU A 78 3.28 12.92 0.04
C LEU A 78 4.80 12.80 0.23
N GLY A 79 5.59 13.29 -0.73
CA GLY A 79 7.04 13.30 -0.65
C GLY A 79 7.55 14.13 0.54
N ILE A 80 6.94 15.29 0.81
CA ILE A 80 7.25 16.12 1.97
C ILE A 80 6.95 15.38 3.28
N LEU A 81 5.79 14.73 3.38
CA LEU A 81 5.43 13.95 4.57
C LEU A 81 6.46 12.84 4.84
N ILE A 82 6.83 12.08 3.81
CA ILE A 82 7.82 11.01 3.91
C ILE A 82 9.19 11.58 4.29
N TYR A 83 9.61 12.67 3.66
CA TYR A 83 10.88 13.32 3.94
C TYR A 83 10.99 13.77 5.41
N PHE A 84 9.93 14.39 5.95
CA PHE A 84 9.88 14.75 7.36
C PHE A 84 9.95 13.51 8.27
N THR A 85 9.23 12.45 7.94
CA THR A 85 9.30 11.18 8.69
C THR A 85 10.71 10.61 8.68
N VAL A 86 11.39 10.57 7.53
CA VAL A 86 12.75 10.04 7.41
C VAL A 86 13.73 10.85 8.25
N ILE A 87 13.71 12.19 8.17
CA ILE A 87 14.64 13.03 8.96
C ILE A 87 14.43 12.86 10.47
N LEU A 88 13.17 12.76 10.92
CA LEU A 88 12.86 12.60 12.33
C LEU A 88 13.26 11.21 12.85
N LEU A 89 13.14 10.19 12.01
CA LEU A 89 13.53 8.83 12.36
C LEU A 89 15.05 8.66 12.29
N GLU A 90 15.70 9.14 11.23
CA GLU A 90 17.15 9.05 11.00
C GLU A 90 17.93 9.52 12.23
N LYS A 91 17.59 10.68 12.79
CA LYS A 91 18.24 11.22 13.99
C LYS A 91 18.16 10.31 15.22
N GLN A 92 17.14 9.46 15.32
CA GLN A 92 16.95 8.54 16.45
C GLN A 92 17.58 7.17 16.21
N VAL A 93 17.74 6.78 14.93
CA VAL A 93 18.09 5.41 14.55
C VAL A 93 19.47 5.27 13.91
N GLU A 94 20.10 6.37 13.48
CA GLU A 94 21.45 6.39 12.88
C GLU A 94 22.50 5.57 13.66
N PRO A 95 22.55 5.60 15.02
CA PRO A 95 23.53 4.82 15.78
C PRO A 95 23.32 3.30 15.64
N PHE A 96 22.06 2.87 15.46
CA PHE A 96 21.69 1.46 15.37
C PHE A 96 21.94 0.88 13.97
N PHE A 97 21.78 1.68 12.91
CA PHE A 97 21.94 1.21 11.53
C PHE A 97 23.39 1.15 11.04
N LYS A 98 24.29 1.99 11.57
CA LYS A 98 25.69 2.03 11.09
C LYS A 98 26.51 0.81 11.49
N ASN A 99 26.31 0.26 12.70
CA ASN A 99 26.96 -0.97 13.13
C ASN A 99 26.08 -1.81 14.07
N PRO A 100 25.01 -2.43 13.55
CA PRO A 100 24.05 -3.19 14.36
C PRO A 100 24.72 -4.35 15.10
N ALA A 101 25.66 -5.06 14.46
CA ALA A 101 26.39 -6.17 15.07
C ALA A 101 27.33 -5.72 16.20
N SER A 102 28.05 -4.60 16.05
CA SER A 102 28.96 -4.11 17.08
C SER A 102 28.22 -3.45 18.24
N PHE A 103 27.11 -2.77 17.97
CA PHE A 103 26.23 -2.23 19.01
C PHE A 103 25.63 -3.37 19.84
N LEU A 104 25.17 -4.44 19.18
CA LEU A 104 24.64 -5.62 19.85
C LEU A 104 25.69 -6.36 20.69
N SER A 105 26.92 -6.50 20.19
CA SER A 105 27.99 -7.13 20.97
C SER A 105 28.38 -6.28 22.19
N GLN A 106 28.42 -4.95 22.05
CA GLN A 106 28.69 -4.03 23.17
C GLN A 106 27.56 -4.03 24.19
N ALA A 107 26.30 -3.99 23.74
CA ALA A 107 25.14 -4.10 24.61
C ALA A 107 25.09 -5.46 25.34
N LYS A 108 25.41 -6.56 24.62
CA LYS A 108 25.49 -7.90 25.22
C LYS A 108 26.58 -7.96 26.30
N GLN A 109 27.77 -7.44 26.03
CA GLN A 109 28.86 -7.37 27.01
C GLN A 109 28.48 -6.55 28.25
N ALA A 110 27.87 -5.37 28.07
CA ALA A 110 27.42 -4.54 29.18
C ALA A 110 26.34 -5.24 30.04
N ILE A 111 25.41 -5.96 29.40
CA ILE A 111 24.35 -6.70 30.10
C ILE A 111 24.94 -7.86 30.90
N VAL A 112 25.89 -8.62 30.33
CA VAL A 112 26.56 -9.74 31.02
C VAL A 112 27.39 -9.22 32.20
N GLU A 113 28.12 -8.12 32.03
CA GLU A 113 28.94 -7.54 33.11
C GLU A 113 28.11 -7.01 34.29
N VAL A 114 26.91 -6.47 34.00
CA VAL A 114 25.96 -6.02 35.03
C VAL A 114 25.29 -7.21 35.73
N GLN A 115 24.96 -8.29 35.01
CA GLN A 115 24.40 -9.50 35.61
C GLN A 115 25.41 -10.20 36.52
N ASP A 116 26.68 -10.30 36.10
CA ASP A 116 27.76 -10.88 36.91
C ASP A 116 28.02 -10.09 38.19
N LYS A 117 27.94 -8.74 38.14
CA LYS A 117 28.11 -7.89 39.32
C LYS A 117 26.88 -7.84 40.24
N ALA A 118 25.68 -8.00 39.69
CA ALA A 118 24.43 -7.97 40.45
C ALA A 118 24.00 -9.33 41.00
N GLY A 119 24.56 -10.44 40.49
CA GLY A 119 24.18 -11.81 40.88
C GLY A 119 22.76 -12.20 40.45
N ILE A 120 22.17 -11.48 39.48
CA ILE A 120 20.80 -11.66 39.00
C ILE A 120 20.85 -11.91 37.49
N VAL A 121 20.22 -12.99 37.01
CA VAL A 121 20.07 -13.27 35.58
C VAL A 121 18.89 -12.45 35.03
N LEU A 122 19.15 -11.27 34.49
CA LEU A 122 18.15 -10.35 33.93
C LEU A 122 17.70 -10.73 32.51
N VAL A 123 18.59 -11.31 31.70
CA VAL A 123 18.33 -11.66 30.29
C VAL A 123 19.08 -12.95 29.97
N SER A 124 18.37 -13.99 29.53
CA SER A 124 18.98 -15.27 29.12
C SER A 124 19.74 -15.13 27.80
N ASP A 125 20.74 -15.99 27.58
CA ASP A 125 21.48 -16.05 26.32
C ASP A 125 20.58 -16.33 25.11
N GLU A 126 19.51 -17.13 25.30
CA GLU A 126 18.48 -17.37 24.28
C GLU A 126 17.73 -16.10 23.92
N THR A 127 17.34 -15.28 24.90
CA THR A 127 16.65 -14.00 24.67
C THR A 127 17.57 -13.02 23.93
N LEU A 128 18.87 -13.01 24.25
CA LEU A 128 19.86 -12.17 23.58
C LEU A 128 20.09 -12.60 22.13
N ALA A 129 20.13 -13.91 21.86
CA ALA A 129 20.24 -14.46 20.51
C ALA A 129 18.98 -14.15 19.66
N ASP A 130 17.78 -14.27 20.24
CA ASP A 130 16.52 -13.92 19.58
C ASP A 130 16.44 -12.43 19.24
N LEU A 131 16.87 -11.55 20.15
CA LEU A 131 16.96 -10.12 19.89
C LEU A 131 17.92 -9.80 18.75
N GLN A 132 19.09 -10.43 18.72
CA GLN A 132 20.07 -10.28 17.64
C GLN A 132 19.52 -10.74 16.30
N HIS A 133 18.82 -11.88 16.25
CA HIS A 133 18.17 -12.36 15.03
C HIS A 133 17.09 -11.40 14.54
N ARG A 134 16.23 -10.88 15.44
CA ARG A 134 15.17 -9.92 15.10
C ARG A 134 15.74 -8.62 14.51
N ILE A 135 16.80 -8.08 15.09
CA ILE A 135 17.44 -6.85 14.60
C ILE A 135 18.11 -7.09 13.23
N THR A 136 18.77 -8.24 13.07
CA THR A 136 19.44 -8.58 11.80
C THR A 136 18.42 -8.81 10.68
N ALA A 137 17.25 -9.40 10.99
CA ALA A 137 16.16 -9.58 10.04
C ALA A 137 15.38 -8.29 9.72
N PHE A 138 15.43 -7.29 10.60
CA PHE A 138 14.70 -6.03 10.44
C PHE A 138 15.25 -5.14 9.32
N ILE A 139 16.56 -5.12 9.11
CA ILE A 139 17.20 -4.30 8.07
C ILE A 139 16.71 -4.69 6.65
N PRO A 140 16.78 -5.97 6.23
CA PRO A 140 16.26 -6.36 4.93
C PRO A 140 14.73 -6.24 4.85
N SER A 141 13.97 -6.47 5.93
CA SER A 141 12.51 -6.30 5.90
C SER A 141 12.12 -4.84 5.67
N LEU A 142 12.80 -3.88 6.31
CA LEU A 142 12.57 -2.45 6.09
C LEU A 142 12.80 -2.03 4.64
N LEU A 143 13.84 -2.57 3.99
CA LEU A 143 14.10 -2.30 2.58
C LEU A 143 12.94 -2.81 1.71
N ASN A 144 12.49 -4.04 1.96
CA ASN A 144 11.36 -4.62 1.23
C ASN A 144 10.07 -3.82 1.44
N ASP A 145 9.78 -3.40 2.67
CA ASP A 145 8.62 -2.57 2.99
C ASP A 145 8.69 -1.19 2.33
N THR A 146 9.88 -0.60 2.25
CA THR A 146 10.12 0.67 1.55
C THR A 146 9.87 0.54 0.05
N LEU A 147 10.33 -0.55 -0.58
CA LEU A 147 10.03 -0.84 -1.98
C LEU A 147 8.53 -1.02 -2.20
N ASN A 148 7.85 -1.78 -1.34
CA ASN A 148 6.39 -1.96 -1.40
C ASN A 148 5.63 -0.64 -1.26
N LEU A 149 6.07 0.23 -0.36
CA LEU A 149 5.52 1.58 -0.20
C LEU A 149 5.70 2.40 -1.48
N LEU A 150 6.91 2.39 -2.07
CA LEU A 150 7.20 3.11 -3.31
C LEU A 150 6.32 2.63 -4.46
N PHE A 151 6.20 1.31 -4.66
CA PHE A 151 5.30 0.75 -5.67
C PHE A 151 3.84 1.16 -5.44
N ASN A 152 3.37 1.10 -4.19
CA ASN A 152 2.03 1.56 -3.84
C ASN A 152 1.81 3.05 -4.15
N LEU A 153 2.80 3.91 -3.89
CA LEU A 153 2.73 5.33 -4.25
C LEU A 153 2.68 5.56 -5.76
N VAL A 154 3.50 4.83 -6.52
CA VAL A 154 3.48 4.91 -7.99
C VAL A 154 2.11 4.53 -8.52
N ILE A 155 1.55 3.41 -8.05
CA ILE A 155 0.21 2.96 -8.42
C ILE A 155 -0.85 3.99 -8.02
N LEU A 156 -0.77 4.52 -6.80
CA LEU A 156 -1.68 5.54 -6.30
C LEU A 156 -1.70 6.76 -7.23
N LEU A 157 -0.53 7.30 -7.58
CA LEU A 157 -0.42 8.49 -8.42
C LEU A 157 -0.86 8.20 -9.86
N PHE A 158 -0.50 7.05 -10.40
CA PHE A 158 -0.87 6.63 -11.76
C PHE A 158 -2.38 6.41 -11.89
N VAL A 159 -2.99 5.68 -10.96
CA VAL A 159 -4.44 5.45 -10.93
C VAL A 159 -5.16 6.77 -10.72
N LEU A 160 -4.71 7.63 -9.80
CA LEU A 160 -5.29 8.94 -9.58
C LEU A 160 -5.29 9.78 -10.87
N TYR A 161 -4.18 9.80 -11.61
CA TYR A 161 -4.08 10.49 -12.89
C TYR A 161 -5.13 9.99 -13.89
N TYR A 162 -5.23 8.67 -14.09
CA TYR A 162 -6.21 8.07 -14.99
C TYR A 162 -7.65 8.33 -14.54
N MET A 163 -7.92 8.21 -13.25
CA MET A 163 -9.24 8.52 -12.67
C MET A 163 -9.62 9.98 -12.88
N LEU A 164 -8.68 10.93 -12.79
CA LEU A 164 -8.97 12.34 -13.07
C LEU A 164 -9.21 12.59 -14.56
N VAL A 165 -8.34 12.08 -15.44
CA VAL A 165 -8.45 12.30 -16.90
C VAL A 165 -9.74 11.68 -17.47
N HIS A 166 -10.05 10.44 -17.07
CA HIS A 166 -11.20 9.67 -17.56
C HIS A 166 -12.37 9.62 -16.57
N GLY A 167 -12.38 10.46 -15.54
CA GLY A 167 -13.34 10.39 -14.43
C GLY A 167 -14.80 10.44 -14.85
N LYS A 168 -15.13 11.22 -15.90
CA LYS A 168 -16.50 11.30 -16.42
C LYS A 168 -16.97 9.97 -17.02
N GLU A 169 -16.11 9.31 -17.80
CA GLU A 169 -16.41 8.02 -18.44
C GLU A 169 -16.50 6.91 -17.39
N MET A 170 -15.56 6.91 -16.45
CA MET A 170 -15.53 5.99 -15.31
C MET A 170 -16.81 6.10 -14.47
N GLU A 171 -17.24 7.32 -14.12
CA GLU A 171 -18.44 7.53 -13.31
C GLU A 171 -19.72 7.14 -14.05
N ALA A 172 -19.79 7.44 -15.35
CA ALA A 172 -20.92 7.02 -16.18
C ALA A 172 -21.00 5.49 -16.29
N PHE A 173 -19.85 4.82 -16.39
CA PHE A 173 -19.77 3.36 -16.39
C PHE A 173 -20.21 2.78 -15.04
N LEU A 174 -19.69 3.29 -13.92
CA LEU A 174 -20.07 2.85 -12.58
C LEU A 174 -21.57 3.04 -12.34
N ALA A 175 -22.14 4.19 -12.72
CA ALA A 175 -23.57 4.45 -12.59
C ALA A 175 -24.45 3.52 -13.45
N LYS A 176 -23.89 2.93 -14.52
CA LYS A 176 -24.58 1.96 -15.38
C LYS A 176 -24.49 0.52 -14.86
N VAL A 177 -23.36 0.16 -14.25
CA VAL A 177 -23.12 -1.20 -13.74
C VAL A 177 -23.77 -1.44 -12.39
N ILE A 178 -23.87 -0.41 -11.54
CA ILE A 178 -24.48 -0.53 -10.23
C ILE A 178 -26.01 -0.67 -10.39
N PRO A 179 -26.62 -1.78 -9.93
CA PRO A 179 -28.06 -2.06 -10.10
C PRO A 179 -28.90 -1.27 -9.07
N LEU A 180 -28.69 0.04 -8.97
CA LEU A 180 -29.41 0.93 -8.06
C LEU A 180 -30.12 2.05 -8.83
N LYS A 181 -31.18 2.58 -8.22
CA LYS A 181 -31.83 3.79 -8.73
C LYS A 181 -30.86 4.96 -8.69
N LYS A 182 -30.90 5.86 -9.68
CA LYS A 182 -30.03 7.05 -9.76
C LYS A 182 -29.98 7.84 -8.45
N THR A 183 -31.15 8.10 -7.84
CA THR A 183 -31.26 8.77 -6.53
C THR A 183 -30.49 8.05 -5.42
N ASN A 184 -30.51 6.72 -5.40
CA ASN A 184 -29.78 5.95 -4.39
C ASN A 184 -28.27 5.99 -4.63
N ILE A 185 -27.84 6.03 -5.89
CA ILE A 185 -26.43 6.21 -6.26
C ILE A 185 -25.94 7.57 -5.81
N ASP A 186 -26.73 8.63 -6.00
CA ASP A 186 -26.38 9.99 -5.59
C ASP A 186 -26.28 10.12 -4.07
N ILE A 187 -27.23 9.53 -3.32
CA ILE A 187 -27.19 9.48 -1.84
C ILE A 187 -25.94 8.72 -1.37
N LEU A 188 -25.69 7.54 -1.94
CA LEU A 188 -24.53 6.72 -1.57
C LEU A 188 -23.23 7.46 -1.87
N ALA A 189 -23.09 8.07 -3.04
CA ALA A 189 -21.91 8.84 -3.41
C ALA A 189 -21.69 10.06 -2.49
N ALA A 190 -22.76 10.72 -2.07
CA ALA A 190 -22.69 11.82 -1.11
C ALA A 190 -22.21 11.35 0.26
N GLU A 191 -22.73 10.22 0.75
CA GLU A 191 -22.32 9.67 2.05
C GLU A 191 -20.90 9.12 2.01
N THR A 192 -20.50 8.40 0.96
CA THR A 192 -19.12 7.95 0.76
C THR A 192 -18.16 9.15 0.75
N LYS A 193 -18.52 10.22 0.03
CA LYS A 193 -17.72 11.45 0.03
C LYS A 193 -17.62 12.09 1.41
N ARG A 194 -18.70 12.06 2.21
CA ARG A 194 -18.70 12.56 3.58
C ARG A 194 -17.75 11.74 4.45
N LEU A 195 -17.90 10.42 4.46
CA LEU A 195 -17.05 9.48 5.21
C LEU A 195 -15.57 9.65 4.85
N VAL A 196 -15.24 9.67 3.56
CA VAL A 196 -13.86 9.85 3.10
C VAL A 196 -13.29 11.20 3.54
N LYS A 197 -14.08 12.28 3.48
CA LYS A 197 -13.63 13.61 3.89
C LYS A 197 -13.38 13.70 5.39
N VAL A 198 -14.25 13.08 6.19
CA VAL A 198 -14.15 12.94 7.65
C VAL A 198 -12.87 12.17 8.00
N SER A 199 -12.71 10.96 7.46
CA SER A 199 -11.50 10.14 7.69
C SER A 199 -10.19 10.81 7.24
N ALA A 200 -10.21 11.56 6.12
CA ALA A 200 -9.02 12.26 5.64
C ALA A 200 -8.68 13.53 6.43
N LEU A 201 -9.66 14.15 7.10
CA LEU A 201 -9.46 15.32 7.95
C LEU A 201 -9.20 14.96 9.42
N GLY A 202 -9.37 13.69 9.80
CA GLY A 202 -9.12 13.21 11.16
C GLY A 202 -10.17 13.64 12.18
N ILE A 203 -11.39 13.99 11.72
CA ILE A 203 -12.56 14.34 12.54
C ILE A 203 -13.73 13.43 12.19
#